data_AF-A0A9N9X9C3-F1
#
_entry.id   AF-A0A9N9X9C3-F1
#
_cell.length_a   1.000
_cell.length_b   1.000
_cell.length_c   1.000
_cell.angle_alpha   90.00
_cell.angle_beta   90.00
_cell.angle_gamma   90.00
#
_symmetry.space_group_name_H-M   'P 1'
#
loop_
_entity.id
_entity.type
_entity.pdbx_description
1 polymer ?
#
loop_
_entity_poly.entity_id
_entity_poly.type
_entity_poly.pdbx_seq_one_letter_code
_entity_poly.pdbx_strand_id
1 'polypeptide(L)'
;MINNSLLQATLLEGGQTAHSALKLPLNMHSNETPTCNISKNSAMVKVLQQCELIFWDECTMAHKKSLKSLDRTLQDLRSNHNPFGGVMILLAGDLRQILPVIPRSPPADKFNACLQSSNLWKHVKVLHSSKNMRAEL
;
A
#
# COMPACT_ATOMS: atom_id res chain seq x y z
N MET A 1 2.78 2.53 10.68
CA MET A 1 1.90 3.13 9.67
C MET A 1 2.72 3.55 8.46
N ILE A 2 2.18 3.38 7.25
CA ILE A 2 2.84 3.75 6.00
C ILE A 2 2.02 4.77 5.19
N ASN A 3 2.70 5.69 4.52
CA ASN A 3 2.11 6.77 3.71
C ASN A 3 2.73 6.83 2.31
N ASN A 4 2.02 7.35 1.31
CA ASN A 4 2.57 7.50 -0.03
C ASN A 4 3.48 8.73 -0.21
N SER A 5 3.37 9.74 0.66
CA SER A 5 4.22 10.95 0.63
C SER A 5 5.01 11.14 1.94
N LEU A 6 6.18 11.78 1.84
CA LEU A 6 7.03 12.06 2.99
C LEU A 6 6.40 13.07 3.95
N LEU A 7 5.74 14.11 3.42
CA LEU A 7 5.05 15.13 4.23
C LEU A 7 3.95 14.52 5.10
N GLN A 8 3.20 13.55 4.56
CA GLN A 8 2.16 12.86 5.32
C GLN A 8 2.75 11.85 6.31
N ALA A 9 3.86 11.20 5.96
CA ALA A 9 4.55 10.28 6.87
C ALA A 9 5.00 10.95 8.18
N THR A 10 5.37 12.23 8.15
CA THR A 10 5.82 12.99 9.32
C THR A 10 4.68 13.49 10.23
N LEU A 11 3.42 13.43 9.79
CA LEU A 11 2.28 13.94 10.57
C LEU A 11 1.92 13.07 11.77
N LEU A 12 2.39 11.83 11.81
CA LEU A 12 2.09 10.88 12.87
C LEU A 12 3.40 10.24 13.34
N GLU A 13 3.51 10.10 14.66
CA GLU A 13 4.72 9.59 15.30
C GLU A 13 5.03 8.16 14.81
N GLY A 14 6.28 7.94 14.37
CA GLY A 14 6.70 6.67 13.79
C GLY A 14 6.17 6.36 12.38
N GLY A 15 5.55 7.34 11.70
CA GLY A 15 5.13 7.19 10.31
C GLY A 15 6.32 7.07 9.35
N GLN A 16 6.19 6.22 8.33
CA GLN A 16 7.18 6.04 7.27
C GLN A 16 6.52 6.09 5.90
N THR A 17 7.28 6.38 4.85
CA THR A 17 6.73 6.23 3.49
C THR A 17 6.63 4.75 3.12
N ALA A 18 5.65 4.38 2.28
CA ALA A 18 5.52 3.03 1.74
C ALA A 18 6.79 2.63 0.97
N HIS A 19 7.39 3.56 0.21
CA HIS A 19 8.66 3.32 -0.48
C HIS A 19 9.83 3.04 0.48
N SER A 20 9.98 3.79 1.58
CA SER A 20 11.06 3.55 2.56
C SER A 20 10.83 2.28 3.38
N ALA A 21 9.60 2.06 3.85
CA ALA A 21 9.25 0.95 4.73
C ALA A 21 9.27 -0.39 3.98
N LEU A 22 8.75 -0.40 2.75
CA LEU A 22 8.59 -1.60 1.96
C LEU A 22 9.66 -1.75 0.87
N LYS A 23 10.55 -0.76 0.67
CA LYS A 23 11.55 -0.78 -0.42
C LYS A 23 10.91 -1.16 -1.76
N LEU A 24 9.78 -0.53 -2.08
CA LEU A 24 9.02 -0.80 -3.30
C LEU A 24 9.92 -0.55 -4.53
N PRO A 25 9.90 -1.43 -5.54
CA PRO A 25 10.69 -1.22 -6.75
C PRO A 25 10.21 0.02 -7.50
N LEU A 26 11.12 0.94 -7.80
CA LEU A 26 10.83 2.21 -8.50
C LEU A 26 10.28 1.99 -9.91
N ASN A 27 10.70 0.89 -10.56
CA ASN A 27 10.24 0.50 -11.90
C ASN A 27 9.14 -0.55 -11.80
N MET A 28 7.96 -0.15 -11.35
CA MET A 28 6.79 -1.06 -11.31
C MET A 28 6.28 -1.45 -12.69
N HIS A 29 6.64 -0.76 -13.76
CA HIS A 29 6.12 -1.03 -15.10
C HIS A 29 6.68 -2.32 -15.74
N SER A 30 7.95 -2.68 -15.51
CA SER A 30 8.61 -3.79 -16.21
C SER A 30 8.46 -5.16 -15.55
N ASN A 31 8.22 -5.22 -14.23
CA ASN A 31 8.10 -6.51 -13.53
C ASN A 31 6.64 -6.96 -13.42
N GLU A 32 6.36 -8.17 -13.91
CA GLU A 32 5.07 -8.85 -13.76
C GLU A 32 4.88 -9.39 -12.33
N THR A 33 5.97 -9.73 -11.65
CA THR A 33 6.01 -10.24 -10.26
C THR A 33 6.84 -9.34 -9.35
N PRO A 34 6.45 -8.08 -9.12
CA PRO A 34 7.24 -7.17 -8.30
C PRO A 34 7.20 -7.61 -6.83
N THR A 35 8.36 -7.74 -6.20
CA THR A 35 8.53 -7.95 -4.75
C THR A 35 9.17 -6.72 -4.12
N CYS A 36 8.91 -6.52 -2.82
CA CYS A 36 9.59 -5.52 -2.03
C CYS A 36 11.08 -5.89 -1.89
N ASN A 37 12.00 -4.96 -2.16
CA ASN A 37 13.44 -5.23 -2.10
C ASN A 37 13.98 -5.15 -0.66
N ILE A 38 13.40 -5.94 0.24
CA ILE A 38 13.75 -5.97 1.65
C ILE A 38 14.78 -7.07 1.87
N SER A 39 15.97 -6.69 2.37
CA SER A 39 16.99 -7.67 2.77
C SER A 39 16.46 -8.52 3.92
N LYS A 40 16.58 -9.85 3.78
CA LYS A 40 16.14 -10.84 4.77
C LYS A 40 16.71 -10.62 6.16
N ASN A 41 17.87 -9.97 6.27
CA ASN A 41 18.56 -9.70 7.54
C ASN A 41 18.28 -8.31 8.13
N SER A 42 17.35 -7.54 7.56
CA SER A 42 17.08 -6.19 8.06
C SER A 42 16.19 -6.20 9.31
N ALA A 43 16.37 -5.21 10.19
CA ALA A 43 15.52 -5.02 11.37
C ALA A 43 14.02 -4.91 11.01
N MET A 44 13.72 -4.33 9.84
CA MET A 44 12.37 -4.21 9.30
C MET A 44 11.70 -5.58 9.06
N VAL A 45 12.45 -6.61 8.68
CA VAL A 45 11.89 -7.96 8.50
C VAL A 45 11.33 -8.50 9.80
N LYS A 46 12.04 -8.34 10.92
CA LYS A 46 11.56 -8.76 12.24
C LYS A 46 10.26 -8.06 12.61
N VAL A 47 10.18 -6.75 12.33
CA VAL A 47 8.96 -5.96 12.53
C VAL A 47 7.81 -6.51 11.67
N LEU A 48 8.04 -6.73 10.37
CA LEU A 48 7.02 -7.25 9.46
C LEU A 48 6.59 -8.69 9.80
N GLN A 49 7.49 -9.52 10.33
CA GLN A 49 7.19 -10.88 10.79
C GLN A 49 6.31 -10.91 12.03
N GLN A 50 6.38 -9.90 12.90
CA GLN A 50 5.57 -9.78 14.12
C GLN A 50 4.34 -8.87 13.96
N CYS A 51 4.29 -8.05 12.91
CA CYS A 51 3.24 -7.06 12.68
C CYS A 51 1.84 -7.67 12.42
N GLU A 52 0.85 -7.43 13.27
CA GLU A 52 -0.50 -7.95 13.04
C GLU A 52 -1.37 -7.05 12.15
N LEU A 53 -1.05 -5.76 12.10
CA LEU A 53 -1.81 -4.74 11.38
C LEU A 53 -0.89 -3.75 10.67
N ILE A 54 -1.11 -3.56 9.38
CA ILE A 54 -0.51 -2.47 8.60
C ILE A 54 -1.59 -1.46 8.25
N PHE A 55 -1.43 -0.26 8.79
CA PHE A 55 -2.22 0.90 8.38
C PHE A 55 -1.51 1.62 7.22
N TRP A 56 -2.18 1.68 6.08
CA TRP A 56 -1.73 2.39 4.88
C TRP A 56 -2.66 3.55 4.59
N ASP A 57 -2.22 4.73 5.00
CA ASP A 57 -2.94 5.98 4.79
C ASP A 57 -2.60 6.56 3.41
N GLU A 58 -3.56 7.30 2.85
CA GLU A 58 -3.49 7.91 1.53
C GLU A 58 -3.19 6.89 0.42
N CYS A 59 -3.73 5.67 0.56
CA CYS A 59 -3.38 4.52 -0.26
C CYS A 59 -3.80 4.68 -1.74
N THR A 60 -4.72 5.60 -2.05
CA THR A 60 -5.32 5.80 -3.38
C THR A 60 -4.33 6.22 -4.44
N MET A 61 -3.24 6.89 -4.05
CA MET A 61 -2.12 7.24 -4.93
C MET A 61 -1.20 6.06 -5.27
N ALA A 62 -1.33 4.93 -4.57
CA ALA A 62 -0.48 3.77 -4.80
C ALA A 62 -0.91 2.98 -6.04
N HIS A 63 0.08 2.54 -6.83
CA HIS A 63 -0.15 1.60 -7.91
C HIS A 63 -0.60 0.24 -7.35
N LYS A 64 -1.52 -0.46 -8.01
CA LYS A 64 -1.99 -1.81 -7.62
C LYS A 64 -0.88 -2.84 -7.45
N LYS A 65 0.22 -2.63 -8.17
CA LYS A 65 1.42 -3.46 -8.08
C LYS A 65 2.08 -3.32 -6.70
N SER A 66 2.02 -2.15 -6.06
CA SER A 66 2.50 -1.96 -4.69
C SER A 66 1.78 -2.87 -3.70
N LEU A 67 0.45 -3.01 -3.86
CA LEU A 67 -0.36 -3.90 -3.02
C LEU A 67 0.01 -5.38 -3.26
N LYS A 68 0.23 -5.78 -4.52
CA LYS A 68 0.71 -7.13 -4.87
C LYS A 68 2.12 -7.42 -4.33
N SER A 69 3.01 -6.43 -4.38
CA SER A 69 4.35 -6.56 -3.83
C SER A 69 4.33 -6.74 -2.32
N LEU A 70 3.51 -5.94 -1.63
CA LEU A 70 3.32 -6.08 -0.18
C LEU A 70 2.77 -7.46 0.18
N ASP A 71 1.72 -7.90 -0.51
CA ASP A 71 1.10 -9.22 -0.33
C ASP A 71 2.14 -10.35 -0.45
N ARG A 72 2.83 -10.42 -1.58
CA ARG A 72 3.85 -11.44 -1.83
C ARG A 72 4.98 -11.41 -0.83
N THR A 73 5.48 -10.22 -0.50
CA THR A 73 6.57 -10.09 0.48
C THR A 73 6.15 -10.56 1.87
N LEU A 74 4.93 -10.24 2.33
CA LEU A 74 4.47 -10.73 3.62
C LEU A 74 4.25 -12.24 3.62
N GLN A 75 3.74 -12.80 2.52
CA GLN A 75 3.63 -14.26 2.37
C GLN A 75 5.00 -14.93 2.46
N ASP A 76 6.00 -14.41 1.74
CA ASP A 76 7.37 -14.92 1.73
C ASP A 76 8.04 -14.80 3.12
N LEU A 77 7.93 -13.64 3.78
CA LEU A 77 8.56 -13.37 5.07
C LEU A 77 7.97 -14.20 6.21
N ARG A 78 6.68 -14.54 6.13
CA ARG A 78 5.96 -15.30 7.15
C ARG A 78 5.78 -16.77 6.82
N SER A 79 6.17 -17.19 5.61
CA SER A 79 5.90 -18.54 5.10
C SER A 79 4.42 -18.91 5.22
N ASN A 80 3.54 -17.95 4.91
CA ASN A 80 2.08 -18.08 5.02
C ASN A 80 1.44 -17.61 3.71
N HIS A 81 0.73 -18.50 3.01
CA HIS A 81 0.12 -18.21 1.70
C HIS A 81 -1.24 -17.52 1.78
N ASN A 82 -1.75 -17.22 2.98
CA ASN A 82 -2.94 -16.37 3.12
C ASN A 82 -2.64 -14.95 2.61
N PRO A 83 -3.65 -14.20 2.14
CA PRO A 83 -3.49 -12.81 1.75
C PRO A 83 -2.70 -12.02 2.82
N PHE A 84 -1.69 -11.28 2.37
CA PHE A 84 -0.75 -10.50 3.17
C PHE A 84 -0.04 -11.29 4.26
N GLY A 85 0.19 -12.60 4.07
CA GLY A 85 0.81 -13.46 5.08
C GLY A 85 0.00 -13.56 6.39
N GLY A 86 -1.32 -13.32 6.31
CA GLY A 86 -2.21 -13.27 7.46
C GLY A 86 -2.22 -11.93 8.23
N VAL A 87 -1.54 -10.90 7.73
CA VAL A 87 -1.56 -9.55 8.31
C VAL A 87 -2.84 -8.82 7.91
N MET A 88 -3.48 -8.15 8.87
CA MET A 88 -4.59 -7.26 8.56
C MET A 88 -4.07 -5.99 7.87
N ILE A 89 -4.67 -5.63 6.74
CA ILE A 89 -4.35 -4.37 6.03
C ILE A 89 -5.53 -3.43 6.18
N LEU A 90 -5.29 -2.27 6.80
CA LEU A 90 -6.25 -1.18 6.84
C LEU A 90 -5.82 -0.11 5.84
N LEU A 91 -6.60 0.03 4.78
CA LEU A 91 -6.41 1.01 3.72
C LEU A 91 -7.28 2.24 3.99
N ALA A 92 -6.67 3.41 4.04
CA ALA A 92 -7.38 4.70 4.18
C ALA A 92 -7.03 5.65 3.03
N GLY A 93 -8.00 6.49 2.67
CA GLY A 93 -7.88 7.51 1.64
C GLY A 93 -9.23 7.82 1.00
N ASP A 94 -9.30 8.90 0.22
CA ASP A 94 -10.50 9.24 -0.56
C ASP A 94 -10.27 8.87 -2.03
N LEU A 95 -11.10 7.96 -2.55
CA LEU A 95 -11.04 7.49 -3.94
C LEU A 95 -11.37 8.59 -4.96
N ARG A 96 -11.95 9.70 -4.51
CA ARG A 96 -12.21 10.90 -5.33
C ARG A 96 -11.01 11.85 -5.38
N GLN A 97 -9.94 11.58 -4.63
CA GLN A 97 -8.69 12.33 -4.71
C GLN A 97 -7.80 11.81 -5.86
N ILE A 98 -6.48 11.99 -5.73
CA ILE A 98 -5.49 11.82 -6.79
C ILE A 98 -5.31 10.32 -7.11
N LEU A 99 -5.53 9.97 -8.38
CA LEU A 99 -5.22 8.65 -8.94
C LEU A 99 -3.69 8.43 -9.01
N PRO A 100 -3.21 7.18 -9.14
CA PRO A 100 -1.80 6.90 -9.31
C PRO A 100 -1.18 7.71 -10.46
N VAL A 101 -0.07 8.39 -10.17
CA VAL A 101 0.62 9.24 -11.15
C VAL A 101 1.38 8.35 -12.13
N ILE A 102 0.86 8.22 -13.36
CA ILE A 102 1.54 7.56 -14.47
C ILE A 102 1.80 8.61 -15.57
N PRO A 103 3.05 9.06 -15.76
CA PRO A 103 3.38 10.07 -16.76
C PRO A 103 2.99 9.61 -18.18
N ARG A 104 2.41 10.53 -18.96
CA ARG A 104 2.07 10.32 -20.39
C ARG A 104 1.17 9.10 -20.67
N SER A 105 0.34 8.71 -19.70
CA SER A 105 -0.59 7.58 -19.85
C SER A 105 -2.03 8.02 -20.18
N PRO A 106 -2.76 7.25 -21.00
CA PRO A 106 -4.20 7.39 -21.17
C PRO A 106 -4.98 7.23 -19.84
N PRO A 107 -6.19 7.81 -19.73
CA PRO A 107 -7.03 7.64 -18.54
C PRO A 107 -7.32 6.17 -18.17
N ALA A 108 -7.48 5.29 -19.17
CA ALA A 108 -7.70 3.86 -18.95
C ALA A 108 -6.55 3.21 -18.17
N ASP A 109 -5.31 3.59 -18.46
CA ASP A 109 -4.13 3.05 -17.78
C ASP A 109 -4.04 3.54 -16.33
N LYS A 110 -4.43 4.79 -16.07
CA LYS A 110 -4.53 5.32 -14.70
C LYS A 110 -5.58 4.57 -13.89
N PHE A 111 -6.74 4.26 -14.48
CA PHE A 111 -7.77 3.45 -13.83
C PHE A 111 -7.28 2.02 -13.57
N ASN A 112 -6.63 1.41 -14.58
CA ASN A 112 -6.00 0.10 -14.45
C ASN A 112 -4.84 0.07 -13.45
N ALA A 113 -4.30 1.21 -13.04
CA ALA A 113 -3.28 1.30 -12.02
C ALA A 113 -3.86 1.40 -10.60
N CYS A 114 -5.12 1.78 -10.46
CA CYS A 114 -5.77 1.97 -9.16
C CYS A 114 -5.85 0.67 -8.38
N LEU A 115 -5.77 0.76 -7.04
CA LEU A 115 -5.91 -0.39 -6.14
C LEU A 115 -7.18 -1.20 -6.39
N GLN A 116 -8.28 -0.53 -6.74
CA GLN A 116 -9.59 -1.13 -7.05
C GLN A 116 -9.54 -2.12 -8.22
N SER A 117 -8.59 -1.96 -9.15
CA SER A 117 -8.40 -2.86 -10.28
C SER A 117 -7.45 -4.04 -9.97
N SER A 118 -7.07 -4.21 -8.70
CA SER A 118 -6.26 -5.35 -8.25
C SER A 118 -7.12 -6.58 -7.98
N ASN A 119 -6.62 -7.77 -8.30
CA ASN A 119 -7.25 -9.04 -7.91
C ASN A 119 -7.35 -9.20 -6.39
N LEU A 120 -6.51 -8.49 -5.62
CA LEU A 120 -6.56 -8.49 -4.16
C LEU A 120 -7.74 -7.68 -3.62
N TRP A 121 -8.29 -6.77 -4.44
CA TRP A 121 -9.40 -5.91 -4.03
C TRP A 121 -10.67 -6.70 -3.68
N LYS A 122 -10.85 -7.89 -4.24
CA LYS A 122 -11.97 -8.79 -3.90
C LYS A 122 -12.01 -9.20 -2.42
N HIS A 123 -10.89 -9.08 -1.70
CA HIS A 123 -10.81 -9.37 -0.26
C HIS A 123 -11.00 -8.12 0.60
N VAL A 124 -11.15 -6.93 0.00
CA VAL A 124 -11.27 -5.68 0.71
C VAL A 124 -12.74 -5.44 1.09
N LYS A 125 -12.98 -5.26 2.38
CA LYS A 125 -14.27 -4.74 2.88
C LYS A 125 -14.21 -3.22 2.90
N VAL A 126 -15.04 -2.58 2.08
CA VAL A 126 -15.11 -1.12 2.00
C VAL A 126 -16.01 -0.58 3.11
N LEU A 127 -15.52 0.40 3.84
CA LEU A 127 -16.27 1.17 4.83
C LEU A 127 -16.26 2.64 4.40
N HIS A 128 -17.40 3.31 4.52
CA HIS A 128 -17.53 4.72 4.16
C HIS A 128 -17.70 5.56 5.43
N SER A 129 -16.95 6.65 5.55
CA SER A 129 -17.24 7.68 6.54
C SER A 129 -18.24 8.67 5.95
N SER A 130 -19.39 8.85 6.60
CA SER A 130 -20.44 9.80 6.19
C SER A 130 -20.24 11.19 6.77
N LYS A 131 -19.42 11.32 7.81
CA LYS A 131 -19.28 12.55 8.59
C LYS A 131 -17.96 13.25 8.30
N ASN A 132 -18.03 14.47 7.78
CA ASN A 132 -16.85 15.31 7.57
C ASN A 132 -16.61 16.20 8.80
N MET A 133 -15.78 15.71 9.71
CA MET A 133 -15.45 16.44 10.95
C MET A 133 -14.79 17.80 10.68
N ARG A 134 -14.08 17.99 9.57
CA ARG A 134 -13.41 19.27 9.24
C ARG A 134 -14.39 20.36 8.80
N ALA A 135 -15.51 19.98 8.18
CA ALA A 135 -16.55 20.92 7.75
C ALA A 135 -17.52 21.30 8.89
N GLU A 136 -17.40 20.64 10.04
CA GLU A 136 -18.19 20.93 11.24
C GLU A 136 -17.45 21.79 12.28
N LEU A 137 -16.19 22.15 11.99
CA LEU A 137 -15.38 23.10 12.77
C LEU A 137 -15.60 24.52 12.25
#